data_AF-A0A5P1EC12-F1
#
_entry.id   AF-A0A5P1EC12-F1
#
_cell.length_a   1.000
_cell.length_b   1.000
_cell.length_c   1.000
_cell.angle_alpha   90.00
_cell.angle_beta   90.00
_cell.angle_gamma   90.00
#
_symmetry.space_group_name_H-M   'P 1'
#
loop_
_entity.id
_entity.type
_entity.pdbx_description
1 polymer ?
#
loop_
_entity_poly.entity_id
_entity_poly.type
_entity_poly.pdbx_seq_one_letter_code
_entity_poly.pdbx_strand_id
1 'polypeptide(L)'
;MPEPIIRAFGVLKKCAAKVNMEYGLDPAIGKAIIQAAEEVAEGKLNDHFPLVIWQTGSGTQSNMNANEVIANRAAEILGHKRGEKFVHPNDHVNRAQSSNDTFPTVMHIAAAVEINSRFIPSLKQLHCSLHKKSVEFKDIIKIGRTHTQDATPLTLGQEFSGYTTQVKYGIARVTDTLPRMYQLAQGGTAVGTGLNSKKGFDVKIAAAVAEETALPFITAENKFEALAAHDAFVETSGALNTISASLMKIANDIRLLGSGPRCGLGELILPENEPGSSIMPVWTFA
;
A
#
# COMPACT_ATOMS: atom_id res chain seq x y z
N MET A 1 -1.41 -10.04 11.29
CA MET A 1 -0.72 -9.53 10.08
C MET A 1 -1.53 -8.34 9.56
N PRO A 2 -0.95 -7.28 8.96
CA PRO A 2 -1.76 -6.18 8.41
C PRO A 2 -2.79 -6.67 7.39
N GLU A 3 -4.00 -6.12 7.43
CA GLU A 3 -5.08 -6.53 6.51
C GLU A 3 -4.69 -6.47 5.02
N PRO A 4 -3.95 -5.45 4.53
CA PRO A 4 -3.55 -5.42 3.12
C PRO A 4 -2.72 -6.64 2.69
N ILE A 5 -1.90 -7.20 3.59
CA ILE A 5 -1.14 -8.44 3.32
C ILE A 5 -2.08 -9.64 3.23
N ILE A 6 -3.07 -9.74 4.12
CA ILE A 6 -4.07 -10.82 4.10
C ILE A 6 -4.88 -10.76 2.80
N ARG A 7 -5.35 -9.57 2.42
CA ARG A 7 -6.11 -9.38 1.17
C ARG A 7 -5.27 -9.71 -0.07
N ALA A 8 -3.99 -9.31 -0.07
CA ALA A 8 -3.06 -9.64 -1.15
C ALA A 8 -2.77 -11.16 -1.25
N PHE A 9 -2.81 -11.91 -0.16
CA PHE A 9 -2.84 -13.38 -0.22
C PHE A 9 -4.07 -13.89 -0.97
N GLY A 10 -5.26 -13.35 -0.69
CA GLY A 10 -6.48 -13.66 -1.43
C GLY A 10 -6.32 -13.45 -2.94
N VAL A 11 -5.85 -12.27 -3.34
CA VAL A 11 -5.55 -11.93 -4.75
C VAL A 11 -4.60 -12.94 -5.39
N LEU A 12 -3.45 -13.20 -4.75
CA LEU A 12 -2.45 -14.10 -5.31
C LEU A 12 -2.97 -15.54 -5.43
N LYS A 13 -3.66 -16.07 -4.41
CA LYS A 13 -4.17 -17.44 -4.43
C LYS A 13 -5.32 -17.62 -5.41
N LYS A 14 -6.17 -16.61 -5.59
CA LYS A 14 -7.18 -16.55 -6.66
C LYS A 14 -6.52 -16.67 -8.04
N CYS A 15 -5.51 -15.84 -8.30
CA CYS A 15 -4.77 -15.84 -9.56
C CYS A 15 -4.03 -17.16 -9.79
N ALA A 16 -3.40 -17.71 -8.75
CA ALA A 16 -2.70 -18.99 -8.80
C ALA A 16 -3.64 -20.15 -9.14
N ALA A 17 -4.84 -20.19 -8.57
CA ALA A 17 -5.84 -21.21 -8.89
C ALA A 17 -6.35 -21.08 -10.34
N LYS A 18 -6.62 -19.84 -10.81
CA LYS A 18 -6.99 -19.55 -12.21
C LYS A 18 -5.96 -20.13 -13.18
N VAL A 19 -4.69 -19.81 -12.97
CA VAL A 19 -3.58 -20.27 -13.82
C VAL A 19 -3.36 -21.78 -13.69
N ASN A 20 -3.40 -22.33 -12.48
CA ASN A 20 -3.14 -23.76 -12.25
C ASN A 20 -4.22 -24.68 -12.87
N MET A 21 -5.44 -24.21 -13.12
CA MET A 21 -6.43 -24.99 -13.88
C MET A 21 -5.95 -25.29 -15.31
N GLU A 22 -5.15 -24.42 -15.91
CA GLU A 22 -4.49 -24.69 -17.20
C GLU A 22 -3.34 -25.70 -17.08
N TYR A 23 -2.83 -25.93 -15.87
CA TYR A 23 -1.72 -26.84 -15.53
C TYR A 23 -2.19 -28.08 -14.75
N GLY A 24 -3.46 -28.45 -14.90
CA GLY A 24 -4.02 -29.71 -14.41
C GLY A 24 -4.52 -29.69 -12.97
N LEU A 25 -4.79 -28.51 -12.38
CA LEU A 25 -5.66 -28.44 -11.20
C LEU A 25 -7.09 -28.76 -11.62
N ASP A 26 -7.77 -29.63 -10.86
CA ASP A 26 -9.16 -29.98 -11.11
C ASP A 26 -10.05 -28.71 -11.16
N PRO A 27 -10.88 -28.53 -12.20
CA PRO A 27 -11.69 -27.31 -12.35
C PRO A 27 -12.70 -27.06 -11.23
N ALA A 28 -13.26 -28.10 -10.60
CA ALA A 28 -14.20 -27.91 -9.50
C ALA A 28 -13.48 -27.41 -8.24
N ILE A 29 -12.32 -28.01 -7.92
CA ILE A 29 -11.44 -27.55 -6.84
C ILE A 29 -10.93 -26.14 -7.13
N GLY A 30 -10.46 -25.86 -8.35
CA GLY A 30 -9.94 -24.55 -8.75
C GLY A 30 -10.97 -23.44 -8.60
N LYS A 31 -12.22 -23.66 -9.02
CA LYS A 31 -13.32 -22.69 -8.85
C LYS A 31 -13.66 -22.45 -7.38
N ALA A 32 -13.68 -23.49 -6.55
CA ALA A 32 -13.91 -23.34 -5.12
C ALA A 32 -12.79 -22.55 -4.42
N ILE A 33 -11.52 -22.77 -4.81
CA ILE A 33 -10.37 -22.00 -4.32
C ILE A 33 -10.49 -20.53 -4.74
N ILE A 34 -10.85 -20.25 -5.99
CA ILE A 34 -11.07 -18.88 -6.48
C ILE A 34 -12.12 -18.16 -5.62
N GLN A 35 -13.26 -18.80 -5.37
CA GLN A 35 -14.33 -18.21 -4.55
C GLN A 35 -13.87 -17.97 -3.10
N ALA A 36 -13.19 -18.93 -2.48
CA ALA A 36 -12.68 -18.78 -1.11
C ALA A 36 -11.59 -17.70 -1.01
N ALA A 37 -10.70 -17.63 -2.00
CA ALA A 37 -9.64 -16.62 -2.05
C ALA A 37 -10.19 -15.21 -2.29
N GLU A 38 -11.30 -15.08 -3.02
CA GLU A 38 -12.05 -13.82 -3.15
C GLU A 38 -12.57 -13.33 -1.79
N GLU A 39 -13.17 -14.21 -0.99
CA GLU A 39 -13.63 -13.84 0.35
C GLU A 39 -12.47 -13.34 1.24
N VAL A 40 -11.27 -13.89 1.09
CA VAL A 40 -10.06 -13.38 1.75
C VAL A 40 -9.65 -12.01 1.20
N ALA A 41 -9.65 -11.83 -0.13
CA ALA A 41 -9.31 -10.57 -0.79
C ALA A 41 -10.26 -9.41 -0.40
N GLU A 42 -11.54 -9.71 -0.22
CA GLU A 42 -12.58 -8.79 0.23
C GLU A 42 -12.56 -8.53 1.75
N GLY A 43 -11.72 -9.24 2.51
CA GLY A 43 -11.59 -9.08 3.96
C GLY A 43 -12.68 -9.76 4.79
N LYS A 44 -13.49 -10.65 4.20
CA LYS A 44 -14.58 -11.37 4.89
C LYS A 44 -14.08 -12.41 5.90
N LEU A 45 -12.81 -12.79 5.82
CA LEU A 45 -12.20 -13.87 6.61
C LEU A 45 -11.04 -13.38 7.50
N ASN A 46 -10.93 -12.07 7.77
CA ASN A 46 -9.82 -11.48 8.52
C ASN A 46 -9.58 -12.14 9.90
N ASP A 47 -10.65 -12.52 10.60
CA ASP A 47 -10.58 -13.14 11.93
C ASP A 47 -9.87 -14.51 11.95
N HIS A 48 -9.67 -15.13 10.79
CA HIS A 48 -8.98 -16.42 10.64
C HIS A 48 -7.45 -16.29 10.44
N PHE A 49 -6.89 -15.09 10.59
CA PHE A 49 -5.46 -14.81 10.42
C PHE A 49 -4.80 -14.28 11.70
N PRO A 50 -4.64 -15.11 12.75
CA PRO A 50 -4.18 -14.67 14.07
C PRO A 50 -2.67 -14.39 14.15
N LEU A 51 -1.89 -14.73 13.11
CA LEU A 51 -0.44 -14.65 13.15
C LEU A 51 0.08 -13.19 13.19
N VAL A 52 1.11 -12.97 14.00
CA VAL A 52 1.78 -11.67 14.16
C VAL A 52 2.85 -11.45 13.09
N ILE A 53 3.37 -10.22 13.01
CA ILE A 53 4.50 -9.88 12.11
C ILE A 53 5.78 -10.61 12.54
N TRP A 54 5.99 -10.78 13.84
CA TRP A 54 7.16 -11.42 14.45
C TRP A 54 7.10 -12.95 14.34
N GLN A 55 7.23 -13.43 13.10
CA GLN A 55 7.18 -14.83 12.73
C GLN A 55 8.47 -15.20 11.96
N THR A 56 8.52 -16.35 11.29
CA THR A 56 9.66 -16.65 10.39
C THR A 56 9.87 -15.55 9.34
N GLY A 57 11.12 -15.19 9.07
CA GLY A 57 11.47 -14.07 8.18
C GLY A 57 11.03 -14.25 6.72
N SER A 58 10.76 -15.49 6.29
CA SER A 58 10.20 -15.77 4.96
C SER A 58 8.68 -15.63 4.88
N GLY A 59 7.99 -15.35 6.00
CA GLY A 59 6.53 -15.27 6.05
C GLY A 59 5.82 -16.60 5.78
N THR A 60 6.54 -17.73 5.88
CA THR A 60 6.02 -19.08 5.59
C THR A 60 4.78 -19.40 6.43
N GLN A 61 4.74 -19.01 7.70
CA GLN A 61 3.60 -19.31 8.57
C GLN A 61 2.34 -18.58 8.08
N SER A 62 2.44 -17.32 7.66
CA SER A 62 1.34 -16.59 7.02
C SER A 62 0.92 -17.19 5.67
N ASN A 63 1.85 -17.68 4.85
CA ASN A 63 1.49 -18.42 3.64
C ASN A 63 0.69 -19.69 3.97
N MET A 64 1.16 -20.47 4.94
CA MET A 64 0.46 -21.69 5.38
C MET A 64 -0.92 -21.38 5.97
N ASN A 65 -1.04 -20.33 6.78
CA ASN A 65 -2.32 -19.87 7.31
C ASN A 65 -3.29 -19.49 6.17
N ALA A 66 -2.85 -18.75 5.16
CA ALA A 66 -3.68 -18.44 3.99
C ALA A 66 -4.10 -19.71 3.24
N ASN A 67 -3.16 -20.64 3.02
CA ASN A 67 -3.45 -21.91 2.37
C ASN A 67 -4.51 -22.71 3.14
N GLU A 68 -4.41 -22.80 4.47
CA GLU A 68 -5.35 -23.53 5.31
C GLU A 68 -6.73 -22.88 5.37
N VAL A 69 -6.81 -21.55 5.49
CA VAL A 69 -8.08 -20.82 5.50
C VAL A 69 -8.81 -21.02 4.18
N ILE A 70 -8.12 -20.80 3.05
CA ILE A 70 -8.68 -20.93 1.71
C ILE A 70 -9.07 -22.39 1.42
N ALA A 71 -8.23 -23.36 1.79
CA ALA A 71 -8.52 -24.77 1.59
C ALA A 71 -9.77 -25.23 2.37
N ASN A 72 -9.86 -24.87 3.65
CA ASN A 72 -11.03 -25.21 4.47
C ASN A 72 -12.29 -24.55 3.93
N ARG A 73 -12.21 -23.27 3.54
CA ARG A 73 -13.36 -22.56 2.99
C ARG A 73 -13.80 -23.13 1.64
N ALA A 74 -12.86 -23.47 0.76
CA ALA A 74 -13.14 -24.14 -0.52
C ALA A 74 -13.76 -25.52 -0.32
N ALA A 75 -13.32 -26.28 0.69
CA ALA A 75 -13.92 -27.56 1.05
C ALA A 75 -15.38 -27.39 1.51
N GLU A 76 -15.69 -26.37 2.32
CA GLU A 76 -17.07 -26.06 2.72
C GLU A 76 -17.96 -25.69 1.54
N ILE A 77 -17.44 -24.91 0.58
CA ILE A 77 -18.16 -24.55 -0.66
C ILE A 77 -18.54 -25.81 -1.45
N LEU A 78 -17.71 -26.86 -1.39
CA LEU A 78 -17.94 -28.15 -2.04
C LEU A 78 -18.75 -29.13 -1.17
N GLY A 79 -19.23 -28.72 0.00
CA GLY A 79 -20.03 -29.55 0.90
C GLY A 79 -19.24 -30.50 1.80
N HIS A 80 -17.92 -30.34 1.89
CA HIS A 80 -17.05 -31.12 2.76
C HIS A 80 -16.83 -30.43 4.11
N LYS A 81 -16.43 -31.20 5.14
CA LYS A 81 -16.18 -30.64 6.48
C LYS A 81 -14.77 -30.03 6.56
N ARG A 82 -14.63 -28.96 7.36
CA ARG A 82 -13.33 -28.39 7.71
C ARG A 82 -12.42 -29.48 8.31
N GLY A 83 -11.13 -29.44 7.96
CA GLY A 83 -10.12 -30.37 8.46
C GLY A 83 -10.00 -31.70 7.71
N GLU A 84 -10.94 -32.07 6.83
CA GLU A 84 -10.85 -33.29 6.01
C GLU A 84 -9.76 -33.21 4.92
N LYS A 85 -9.25 -32.00 4.63
CA LYS A 85 -8.27 -31.70 3.58
C LYS A 85 -8.70 -32.19 2.18
N PHE A 86 -10.01 -32.24 1.91
CA PHE A 86 -10.54 -32.54 0.57
C PHE A 86 -9.96 -31.59 -0.49
N VAL A 87 -9.97 -30.30 -0.19
CA VAL A 87 -9.06 -29.34 -0.83
C VAL A 87 -7.77 -29.31 -0.01
N HIS A 88 -6.67 -29.80 -0.57
CA HIS A 88 -5.41 -29.88 0.15
C HIS A 88 -4.68 -28.52 0.17
N PRO A 89 -4.28 -27.98 1.34
CA PRO A 89 -3.62 -26.67 1.43
C PRO A 89 -2.34 -26.57 0.59
N ASN A 90 -1.55 -27.65 0.52
CA ASN A 90 -0.31 -27.65 -0.27
C ASN A 90 -0.56 -28.01 -1.75
N ASP A 91 -1.01 -29.23 -1.99
CA ASP A 91 -1.14 -29.82 -3.32
C ASP A 91 -2.15 -29.12 -4.26
N HIS A 92 -3.13 -28.40 -3.68
CA HIS A 92 -4.11 -27.62 -4.44
C HIS A 92 -3.89 -26.10 -4.29
N VAL A 93 -3.93 -25.55 -3.07
CA VAL A 93 -3.88 -24.08 -2.86
C VAL A 93 -2.47 -23.53 -3.06
N ASN A 94 -1.43 -24.24 -2.58
CA ASN A 94 -0.03 -23.88 -2.76
C ASN A 94 0.62 -24.51 -4.01
N ARG A 95 -0.19 -25.04 -4.94
CA ARG A 95 0.31 -25.72 -6.14
C ARG A 95 1.18 -24.78 -6.98
N ALA A 96 2.35 -25.27 -7.40
CA ALA A 96 3.37 -24.55 -8.17
C ALA A 96 3.97 -23.30 -7.47
N GLN A 97 3.84 -23.20 -6.14
CA GLN A 97 4.31 -22.08 -5.34
C GLN A 97 5.29 -22.55 -4.25
N SER A 98 6.17 -21.65 -3.81
CA SER A 98 6.99 -21.79 -2.61
C SER A 98 6.63 -20.68 -1.63
N SER A 99 6.77 -20.90 -0.32
CA SER A 99 6.65 -19.78 0.62
C SER A 99 7.63 -18.64 0.30
N ASN A 100 8.81 -18.99 -0.22
CA ASN A 100 9.88 -18.05 -0.51
C ASN A 100 9.55 -17.11 -1.67
N ASP A 101 8.78 -17.54 -2.68
CA ASP A 101 8.34 -16.67 -3.77
C ASP A 101 6.92 -16.13 -3.59
N THR A 102 6.11 -16.74 -2.72
CA THR A 102 4.76 -16.29 -2.39
C THR A 102 4.79 -15.02 -1.55
N PHE A 103 5.52 -15.01 -0.43
CA PHE A 103 5.46 -13.88 0.50
C PHE A 103 5.99 -12.57 -0.11
N PRO A 104 7.13 -12.54 -0.83
CA PRO A 104 7.55 -11.33 -1.54
C PRO A 104 6.51 -10.86 -2.55
N THR A 105 5.90 -11.78 -3.30
CA THR A 105 4.83 -11.43 -4.25
C THR A 105 3.65 -10.76 -3.55
N VAL A 106 3.20 -11.31 -2.41
CA VAL A 106 2.12 -10.73 -1.59
C VAL A 106 2.50 -9.34 -1.07
N MET A 107 3.74 -9.16 -0.60
CA MET A 107 4.23 -7.86 -0.13
C MET A 107 4.15 -6.80 -1.24
N HIS A 108 4.62 -7.14 -2.45
CA HIS A 108 4.60 -6.25 -3.60
C HIS A 108 3.17 -5.89 -4.03
N ILE A 109 2.26 -6.87 -4.06
CA ILE A 109 0.84 -6.65 -4.36
C ILE A 109 0.24 -5.68 -3.34
N ALA A 110 0.40 -5.96 -2.04
CA ALA A 110 -0.16 -5.13 -0.98
C ALA A 110 0.38 -3.69 -1.03
N ALA A 111 1.68 -3.51 -1.18
CA ALA A 111 2.31 -2.19 -1.22
C ALA A 111 1.86 -1.37 -2.42
N ALA A 112 1.89 -1.95 -3.62
CA ALA A 112 1.45 -1.25 -4.82
C ALA A 112 -0.03 -0.89 -4.77
N VAL A 113 -0.90 -1.77 -4.26
CA VAL A 113 -2.32 -1.47 -4.07
C VAL A 113 -2.52 -0.33 -3.07
N GLU A 114 -1.90 -0.37 -1.89
CA GLU A 114 -2.02 0.72 -0.89
C GLU A 114 -1.51 2.06 -1.43
N ILE A 115 -0.39 2.05 -2.17
CA ILE A 115 0.18 3.27 -2.75
C ILE A 115 -0.79 3.88 -3.78
N ASN A 116 -1.34 3.07 -4.68
CA ASN A 116 -2.19 3.55 -5.76
C ASN A 116 -3.62 3.90 -5.33
N SER A 117 -4.22 3.10 -4.44
CA SER A 117 -5.63 3.23 -4.04
C SER A 117 -5.87 4.22 -2.90
N ARG A 118 -4.86 4.44 -2.05
CA ARG A 118 -5.00 5.26 -0.84
C ARG A 118 -3.98 6.39 -0.77
N PHE A 119 -2.69 6.07 -0.79
CA PHE A 119 -1.64 7.05 -0.52
C PHE A 119 -1.57 8.18 -1.56
N ILE A 120 -1.43 7.84 -2.84
CA ILE A 120 -1.37 8.83 -3.94
C ILE A 120 -2.66 9.67 -4.00
N PRO A 121 -3.87 9.08 -3.93
CA PRO A 121 -5.12 9.85 -3.85
C PRO A 121 -5.16 10.85 -2.68
N SER A 122 -4.74 10.45 -1.47
CA SER A 122 -4.67 11.36 -0.33
C SER A 122 -3.69 12.52 -0.54
N LEU A 123 -2.52 12.26 -1.13
CA LEU A 123 -1.58 13.34 -1.48
C LEU A 123 -2.12 14.25 -2.58
N LYS A 124 -2.84 13.71 -3.57
CA LYS A 124 -3.51 14.51 -4.60
C LYS A 124 -4.58 15.42 -3.99
N GLN A 125 -5.35 14.92 -3.03
CA GLN A 125 -6.32 15.73 -2.30
C GLN A 125 -5.64 16.88 -1.54
N LEU A 126 -4.54 16.59 -0.82
CA LEU A 126 -3.76 17.62 -0.14
C LEU A 126 -3.19 18.66 -1.12
N HIS A 127 -2.63 18.21 -2.24
CA HIS A 127 -2.12 19.08 -3.30
C HIS A 127 -3.19 20.02 -3.83
N CYS A 128 -4.38 19.50 -4.17
CA CYS A 128 -5.50 20.31 -4.66
C CYS A 128 -5.96 21.35 -3.62
N SER A 129 -6.04 20.95 -2.34
CA SER A 129 -6.42 21.87 -1.25
C SER A 129 -5.40 22.99 -1.05
N LEU A 130 -4.10 22.66 -1.03
CA LEU A 130 -3.02 23.66 -0.94
C LEU A 130 -2.99 24.58 -2.16
N HIS A 131 -3.20 24.03 -3.37
CA HIS A 131 -3.24 24.83 -4.59
C HIS A 131 -4.42 25.81 -4.57
N LYS A 132 -5.62 25.36 -4.16
CA LYS A 132 -6.78 26.23 -4.02
C LYS A 132 -6.50 27.37 -3.05
N LYS A 133 -5.86 27.10 -1.91
CA LYS A 133 -5.46 28.14 -0.95
C LYS A 133 -4.38 29.06 -1.48
N SER A 134 -3.42 28.55 -2.23
CA SER A 134 -2.41 29.38 -2.92
C SER A 134 -3.06 30.40 -3.87
N VAL A 135 -4.10 29.99 -4.62
CA VAL A 135 -4.86 30.89 -5.50
C VAL A 135 -5.72 31.88 -4.71
N GLU A 136 -6.40 31.42 -3.66
CA GLU A 136 -7.21 32.27 -2.77
C GLU A 136 -6.38 33.37 -2.11
N PHE A 137 -5.12 33.06 -1.76
CA PHE A 137 -4.22 33.96 -1.04
C PHE A 137 -3.27 34.75 -1.95
N LYS A 138 -3.45 34.69 -3.27
CA LYS A 138 -2.51 35.25 -4.25
C LYS A 138 -2.25 36.75 -4.07
N ASP A 139 -3.23 37.50 -3.56
CA ASP A 139 -3.19 38.97 -3.42
C ASP A 139 -2.89 39.42 -1.98
N ILE A 140 -2.77 38.50 -1.02
CA ILE A 140 -2.50 38.82 0.39
C ILE A 140 -0.99 38.97 0.58
N ILE A 141 -0.50 40.21 0.63
CA ILE A 141 0.92 40.51 0.89
C ILE A 141 1.20 40.39 2.40
N LYS A 142 2.28 39.69 2.75
CA LYS A 142 2.81 39.55 4.12
C LYS A 142 4.31 39.80 4.15
N ILE A 143 4.86 39.97 5.35
CA ILE A 143 6.30 40.02 5.59
C ILE A 143 6.89 38.61 5.53
N GLY A 144 7.92 38.43 4.71
CA GLY A 144 8.67 37.18 4.66
C GLY A 144 9.52 36.98 5.91
N ARG A 145 9.92 35.73 6.17
CA ARG A 145 10.88 35.43 7.25
C ARG A 145 12.01 34.54 6.77
N THR A 146 13.23 34.99 7.01
CA THR A 146 14.46 34.19 6.84
C THR A 146 15.22 34.20 8.16
N HIS A 147 15.70 33.04 8.63
CA HIS A 147 16.23 32.90 9.99
C HIS A 147 15.26 33.37 11.08
N THR A 148 13.94 33.24 10.83
CA THR A 148 12.84 33.76 11.67
C THR A 148 12.80 35.28 11.88
N GLN A 149 13.68 36.03 11.21
CA GLN A 149 13.70 37.49 11.20
C GLN A 149 12.86 38.05 10.05
N ASP A 150 12.38 39.28 10.21
CA ASP A 150 11.64 40.00 9.17
C ASP A 150 12.47 40.17 7.88
N ALA A 151 11.83 39.99 6.74
CA ALA A 151 12.45 40.06 5.42
C ALA A 151 11.56 40.82 4.41
N THR A 152 11.94 40.82 3.13
CA THR A 152 11.14 41.45 2.07
C THR A 152 9.76 40.79 1.92
N PRO A 153 8.74 41.53 1.47
CA PRO A 153 7.40 40.98 1.31
C PRO A 153 7.29 39.87 0.25
N LEU A 154 6.33 38.98 0.46
CA LEU A 154 5.81 38.03 -0.52
C LEU A 154 4.30 37.87 -0.30
N THR A 155 3.59 37.27 -1.23
CA THR A 155 2.18 36.93 -1.01
C THR A 155 2.06 35.60 -0.27
N LEU A 156 1.03 35.47 0.57
CA LEU A 156 0.69 34.21 1.21
C LEU A 156 0.39 33.11 0.18
N GLY A 157 -0.13 33.51 -1.00
CA GLY A 157 -0.26 32.63 -2.15
C GLY A 157 1.07 32.09 -2.68
N GLN A 158 2.12 32.93 -2.76
CA GLN A 158 3.48 32.49 -3.13
C GLN A 158 4.04 31.48 -2.11
N GLU A 159 3.88 31.74 -0.81
CA GLU A 159 4.30 30.82 0.25
C GLU A 159 3.63 29.44 0.11
N PHE A 160 2.30 29.40 -0.06
CA PHE A 160 1.54 28.16 -0.28
C PHE A 160 1.84 27.47 -1.62
N SER A 161 2.32 28.21 -2.64
CA SER A 161 2.76 27.61 -3.90
C SER A 161 3.99 26.72 -3.72
N GLY A 162 4.86 27.04 -2.76
CA GLY A 162 5.98 26.21 -2.35
C GLY A 162 5.50 24.87 -1.79
N TYR A 163 4.53 24.89 -0.86
CA TYR A 163 3.94 23.69 -0.27
C TYR A 163 3.27 22.82 -1.33
N THR A 164 2.50 23.45 -2.23
CA THR A 164 1.85 22.78 -3.36
C THR A 164 2.87 22.03 -4.23
N THR A 165 4.02 22.66 -4.49
CA THR A 165 5.12 22.08 -5.27
C THR A 165 5.79 20.92 -4.54
N GLN A 166 6.02 21.04 -3.23
CA GLN A 166 6.58 19.95 -2.42
C GLN A 166 5.70 18.68 -2.48
N VAL A 167 4.38 18.82 -2.37
CA VAL A 167 3.45 17.68 -2.47
C VAL A 167 3.43 17.11 -3.89
N LYS A 168 3.43 17.96 -4.93
CA LYS A 168 3.53 17.53 -6.34
C LYS A 168 4.75 16.66 -6.58
N TYR A 169 5.93 17.10 -6.10
CA TYR A 169 7.16 16.33 -6.22
C TYR A 169 7.17 15.10 -5.32
N GLY A 170 6.49 15.12 -4.18
CA GLY A 170 6.25 13.92 -3.38
C GLY A 170 5.53 12.82 -4.16
N ILE A 171 4.44 13.18 -4.86
CA ILE A 171 3.69 12.24 -5.71
C ILE A 171 4.58 11.68 -6.83
N ALA A 172 5.37 12.53 -7.50
CA ALA A 172 6.29 12.09 -8.55
C ALA A 172 7.31 11.07 -8.01
N ARG A 173 7.98 11.40 -6.89
CA ARG A 173 9.00 10.53 -6.27
C ARG A 173 8.47 9.14 -5.94
N VAL A 174 7.29 9.03 -5.31
CA VAL A 174 6.72 7.71 -5.00
C VAL A 174 6.25 6.98 -6.26
N THR A 175 5.81 7.71 -7.30
CA THR A 175 5.41 7.10 -8.57
C THR A 175 6.61 6.50 -9.30
N ASP A 176 7.78 7.14 -9.22
CA ASP A 176 9.00 6.68 -9.90
C ASP A 176 9.54 5.34 -9.34
N THR A 177 9.21 5.00 -8.08
CA THR A 177 9.60 3.72 -7.47
C THR A 177 8.69 2.56 -7.88
N LEU A 178 7.45 2.84 -8.30
CA LEU A 178 6.42 1.82 -8.61
C LEU A 178 6.83 0.77 -9.65
N PRO A 179 7.59 1.08 -10.73
CA PRO A 179 7.95 0.05 -11.71
C PRO A 179 8.75 -1.12 -11.14
N ARG A 180 9.53 -0.92 -10.08
CA ARG A 180 10.19 -2.02 -9.36
C ARG A 180 9.25 -2.72 -8.39
N MET A 181 8.31 -1.98 -7.79
CA MET A 181 7.26 -2.56 -6.95
C MET A 181 6.31 -3.48 -7.76
N TYR A 182 6.14 -3.25 -9.07
CA TYR A 182 5.32 -4.09 -9.93
C TYR A 182 5.99 -5.41 -10.36
N GLN A 183 7.26 -5.65 -10.01
CA GLN A 183 7.96 -6.89 -10.33
C GLN A 183 7.70 -7.98 -9.28
N LEU A 184 7.09 -9.09 -9.70
CA LEU A 184 6.69 -10.17 -8.80
C LEU A 184 7.72 -11.32 -8.80
N ALA A 185 8.05 -11.80 -7.60
CA ALA A 185 8.97 -12.92 -7.39
C ALA A 185 8.38 -14.28 -7.79
N GLN A 186 7.05 -14.38 -7.93
CA GLN A 186 6.34 -15.63 -8.16
C GLN A 186 6.90 -16.41 -9.37
N GLY A 187 7.19 -17.69 -9.15
CA GLY A 187 7.85 -18.56 -10.11
C GLY A 187 9.35 -18.75 -9.85
N GLY A 188 9.95 -18.00 -8.93
CA GLY A 188 11.33 -18.24 -8.46
C GLY A 188 11.47 -19.47 -7.55
N THR A 189 10.36 -19.94 -6.98
CA THR A 189 10.27 -21.04 -6.02
C THR A 189 11.22 -20.89 -4.83
N ALA A 190 12.02 -21.91 -4.50
CA ALA A 190 12.78 -21.94 -3.25
C ALA A 190 13.96 -20.96 -3.23
N VAL A 191 14.70 -20.87 -4.34
CA VAL A 191 16.01 -20.18 -4.42
C VAL A 191 16.20 -19.36 -5.69
N GLY A 192 15.15 -19.17 -6.50
CA GLY A 192 15.17 -18.34 -7.71
C GLY A 192 15.28 -19.11 -9.02
N THR A 193 15.55 -20.41 -8.98
CA THR A 193 15.73 -21.24 -10.20
C THR A 193 14.41 -21.63 -10.88
N GLY A 194 13.28 -21.51 -10.18
CA GLY A 194 11.99 -21.99 -10.67
C GLY A 194 11.82 -23.50 -10.65
N LEU A 195 12.71 -24.23 -9.95
CA LEU A 195 12.57 -25.68 -9.77
C LEU A 195 11.19 -26.00 -9.16
N ASN A 196 10.51 -27.02 -9.72
CA ASN A 196 9.14 -27.42 -9.38
C ASN A 196 8.03 -26.43 -9.78
N SER A 197 8.33 -25.39 -10.57
CA SER A 197 7.33 -24.59 -11.29
C SER A 197 7.24 -25.00 -12.76
N LYS A 198 6.10 -24.72 -13.41
CA LYS A 198 5.91 -25.00 -14.84
C LYS A 198 6.40 -23.82 -15.67
N LYS A 199 7.01 -24.10 -16.83
CA LYS A 199 7.46 -23.05 -17.76
C LYS A 199 6.28 -22.14 -18.15
N GLY A 200 6.45 -20.83 -17.99
CA GLY A 200 5.44 -19.81 -18.28
C GLY A 200 4.42 -19.55 -17.17
N PHE A 201 4.50 -20.26 -16.03
CA PHE A 201 3.62 -20.01 -14.88
C PHE A 201 3.81 -18.60 -14.32
N ASP A 202 5.07 -18.15 -14.24
CA ASP A 202 5.50 -16.85 -13.75
C ASP A 202 4.92 -15.67 -14.55
N VAL A 203 4.95 -15.75 -15.89
CA VAL A 203 4.35 -14.74 -16.77
C VAL A 203 2.83 -14.73 -16.63
N LYS A 204 2.18 -15.91 -16.63
CA LYS A 204 0.72 -16.03 -16.54
C LYS A 204 0.17 -15.54 -15.21
N ILE A 205 0.84 -15.86 -14.09
CA ILE A 205 0.38 -15.43 -12.77
C ILE A 205 0.55 -13.92 -12.60
N ALA A 206 1.64 -13.33 -13.10
CA ALA A 206 1.80 -11.87 -13.08
C ALA A 206 0.72 -11.17 -13.92
N ALA A 207 0.40 -11.69 -15.11
CA ALA A 207 -0.68 -11.18 -15.94
C ALA A 207 -2.06 -11.30 -15.28
N ALA A 208 -2.34 -12.42 -14.61
CA ALA A 208 -3.58 -12.61 -13.86
C ALA A 208 -3.70 -11.63 -12.68
N VAL A 209 -2.60 -11.39 -11.93
CA VAL A 209 -2.57 -10.38 -10.86
C VAL A 209 -2.74 -8.97 -11.42
N ALA A 210 -2.15 -8.66 -12.57
CA ALA A 210 -2.31 -7.37 -13.24
C ALA A 210 -3.76 -7.12 -13.66
N GLU A 211 -4.43 -8.12 -14.24
CA GLU A 211 -5.85 -8.09 -14.58
C GLU A 211 -6.72 -7.87 -13.33
N GLU A 212 -6.47 -8.65 -12.27
CA GLU A 212 -7.24 -8.62 -11.02
C GLU A 212 -7.15 -7.27 -10.30
N THR A 213 -5.98 -6.64 -10.33
CA THR A 213 -5.70 -5.40 -9.58
C THR A 213 -5.81 -4.13 -10.43
N ALA A 214 -5.94 -4.27 -11.75
CA ALA A 214 -5.81 -3.18 -12.72
C ALA A 214 -4.48 -2.38 -12.58
N LEU A 215 -3.42 -3.05 -12.12
CA LEU A 215 -2.07 -2.49 -11.98
C LEU A 215 -1.09 -3.24 -12.90
N PRO A 216 -0.03 -2.59 -13.42
CA PRO A 216 0.84 -3.16 -14.43
C PRO A 216 1.89 -4.13 -13.84
N PHE A 217 1.45 -5.12 -13.07
CA PHE A 217 2.32 -6.16 -12.54
C PHE A 217 2.95 -7.01 -13.64
N ILE A 218 4.23 -7.31 -13.47
CA ILE A 218 5.01 -8.16 -14.36
C ILE A 218 5.82 -9.15 -13.54
N THR A 219 6.29 -10.23 -14.16
CA THR A 219 7.23 -11.13 -13.50
C THR A 219 8.60 -10.45 -13.39
N ALA A 220 9.29 -10.61 -12.26
CA ALA A 220 10.62 -10.02 -12.08
C ALA A 220 11.62 -10.59 -13.09
N GLU A 221 12.45 -9.72 -13.67
CA GLU A 221 13.46 -10.11 -14.66
C GLU A 221 14.46 -11.13 -14.08
N ASN A 222 14.88 -10.89 -12.83
CA ASN A 222 15.80 -11.76 -12.11
C ASN A 222 15.17 -12.24 -10.79
N LYS A 223 14.87 -13.54 -10.70
CA LYS A 223 14.27 -14.14 -9.51
C LYS A 223 15.24 -14.27 -8.33
N PHE A 224 16.54 -14.23 -8.55
CA PHE A 224 17.51 -14.25 -7.45
C PHE A 224 17.52 -12.91 -6.72
N GLU A 225 17.50 -11.79 -7.46
CA GLU A 225 17.37 -10.45 -6.89
C GLU A 225 16.05 -10.32 -6.10
N ALA A 226 14.92 -10.68 -6.73
CA ALA A 226 13.60 -10.56 -6.11
C ALA A 226 13.38 -11.41 -4.86
N LEU A 227 14.23 -12.43 -4.62
CA LEU A 227 14.16 -13.30 -3.45
C LEU A 227 15.24 -12.97 -2.41
N ALA A 228 16.44 -12.60 -2.84
CA ALA A 228 17.57 -12.36 -1.95
C ALA A 228 17.56 -10.94 -1.34
N ALA A 229 16.87 -9.99 -1.98
CA ALA A 229 16.79 -8.61 -1.55
C ALA A 229 15.38 -8.04 -1.69
N HIS A 230 15.15 -6.92 -1.00
CA HIS A 230 13.91 -6.16 -1.03
C HIS A 230 14.21 -4.68 -1.31
N ASP A 231 15.09 -4.41 -2.28
CA ASP A 231 15.60 -3.07 -2.57
C ASP A 231 14.50 -2.13 -3.08
N ALA A 232 13.51 -2.65 -3.81
CA ALA A 232 12.30 -1.91 -4.19
C ALA A 232 11.55 -1.32 -2.99
N PHE A 233 11.54 -2.02 -1.85
CA PHE A 233 10.95 -1.50 -0.60
C PHE A 233 11.84 -0.46 0.05
N VAL A 234 13.16 -0.63 0.03
CA VAL A 234 14.11 0.35 0.57
C VAL A 234 14.02 1.67 -0.20
N GLU A 235 14.01 1.60 -1.53
CA GLU A 235 13.83 2.76 -2.42
C GLU A 235 12.51 3.47 -2.15
N THR A 236 11.40 2.73 -2.11
CA THR A 236 10.07 3.28 -1.83
C THR A 236 10.01 3.91 -0.45
N SER A 237 10.59 3.28 0.57
CA SER A 237 10.70 3.84 1.93
C SER A 237 11.50 5.16 1.94
N GLY A 238 12.56 5.27 1.15
CA GLY A 238 13.32 6.52 0.95
C GLY A 238 12.49 7.64 0.33
N ALA A 239 11.66 7.32 -0.67
CA ALA A 239 10.70 8.26 -1.24
C ALA A 239 9.67 8.73 -0.20
N LEU A 240 9.12 7.81 0.59
CA LEU A 240 8.19 8.14 1.69
C LEU A 240 8.86 9.00 2.77
N ASN A 241 10.12 8.74 3.11
CA ASN A 241 10.90 9.55 4.05
C ASN A 241 11.08 11.00 3.54
N THR A 242 11.34 11.17 2.24
CA THR A 242 11.44 12.51 1.61
C THR A 242 10.11 13.26 1.65
N ILE A 243 8.99 12.55 1.46
CA ILE A 243 7.64 13.10 1.60
C ILE A 243 7.39 13.53 3.05
N SER A 244 7.79 12.71 4.02
CA SER A 244 7.66 13.03 5.45
C SER A 244 8.37 14.34 5.81
N ALA A 245 9.62 14.54 5.36
CA ALA A 245 10.34 15.80 5.57
C ALA A 245 9.62 17.02 4.95
N SER A 246 9.01 16.83 3.78
CA SER A 246 8.21 17.87 3.12
C SER A 246 6.95 18.21 3.92
N LEU A 247 6.20 17.20 4.37
CA LEU A 247 4.99 17.39 5.17
C LEU A 247 5.30 17.99 6.55
N MET A 248 6.42 17.61 7.16
CA MET A 248 6.90 18.21 8.41
C MET A 248 7.07 19.72 8.25
N LYS A 249 7.73 20.16 7.19
CA LYS A 249 7.92 21.59 6.90
C LYS A 249 6.58 22.31 6.71
N ILE A 250 5.69 21.76 5.89
CA ILE A 250 4.39 22.36 5.58
C ILE A 250 3.54 22.48 6.85
N ALA A 251 3.41 21.39 7.60
CA ALA A 251 2.61 21.36 8.82
C ALA A 251 3.18 22.29 9.90
N ASN A 252 4.51 22.32 10.05
CA ASN A 252 5.16 23.19 11.02
C ASN A 252 4.97 24.68 10.71
N ASP A 253 5.04 25.05 9.43
CA ASP A 253 4.76 26.42 9.02
C ASP A 253 3.32 26.81 9.27
N ILE A 254 2.35 26.01 8.83
CA ILE A 254 0.92 26.29 9.07
C ILE A 254 0.64 26.42 10.57
N ARG A 255 1.25 25.57 11.39
CA ARG A 255 1.18 25.66 12.86
C ARG A 255 1.72 26.98 13.40
N LEU A 256 2.90 27.42 12.95
CA LEU A 256 3.50 28.68 13.42
C LEU A 256 2.72 29.89 12.92
N LEU A 257 2.27 29.89 11.67
CA LEU A 257 1.45 30.94 11.08
C LEU A 257 0.10 31.09 11.81
N GLY A 258 -0.47 29.97 12.30
CA GLY A 258 -1.68 29.95 13.12
C GLY A 258 -1.46 30.18 14.62
N SER A 259 -0.23 30.43 15.07
CA SER A 259 0.04 30.69 16.50
C SER A 259 -0.57 32.02 16.94
N GLY A 260 -1.19 32.05 18.12
CA GLY A 260 -1.96 33.21 18.57
C GLY A 260 -2.91 32.87 19.74
N PRO A 261 -4.01 33.62 19.92
CA PRO A 261 -4.51 34.66 19.03
C PRO A 261 -3.77 36.01 19.15
N ARG A 262 -3.04 36.26 20.24
CA ARG A 262 -2.39 37.57 20.50
C ARG A 262 -0.88 37.52 20.73
N CYS A 263 -0.34 36.35 21.07
CA CYS A 263 1.07 36.19 21.47
C CYS A 263 1.85 35.30 20.47
N GLY A 264 1.48 35.33 19.20
CA GLY A 264 2.09 34.53 18.13
C GLY A 264 2.19 35.32 16.83
N LEU A 265 2.26 34.62 15.69
CA LEU A 265 2.31 35.26 14.37
C LEU A 265 0.92 35.75 13.90
N GLY A 266 -0.14 34.99 14.19
CA GLY A 266 -1.53 35.39 13.90
C GLY A 266 -1.86 35.60 12.42
N GLU A 267 -1.16 34.93 11.49
CA GLU A 267 -1.35 35.11 10.05
C GLU A 267 -2.44 34.21 9.47
N LEU A 268 -2.73 33.07 10.12
CA LEU A 268 -3.77 32.14 9.71
C LEU A 268 -4.75 31.89 10.86
N ILE A 269 -6.03 31.81 10.54
CA ILE A 269 -7.06 31.29 11.43
C ILE A 269 -7.36 29.87 10.98
N LEU A 270 -7.02 28.89 11.82
CA LEU A 270 -7.25 27.47 11.54
C LEU A 270 -8.68 27.08 11.96
N PRO A 271 -9.34 26.14 11.26
CA PRO A 271 -10.66 25.65 11.66
C PRO A 271 -10.65 25.04 13.06
N GLU A 272 -11.63 25.40 13.89
CA GLU A 272 -11.88 24.78 15.20
C GLU A 272 -12.84 23.60 15.00
N ASN A 273 -12.32 22.37 15.10
CA ASN A 273 -13.12 21.14 14.87
C ASN A 273 -13.59 20.48 16.18
N GLU A 274 -12.99 20.86 17.30
CA GLU A 274 -13.28 20.35 18.63
C GLU A 274 -13.40 21.52 19.62
N PRO A 275 -14.30 21.46 20.61
CA PRO A 275 -14.46 22.53 21.57
C PRO A 275 -13.18 22.71 22.40
N GLY A 276 -12.65 23.94 22.39
CA GLY A 276 -11.64 24.37 23.33
C GLY A 276 -12.17 24.51 24.77
N SER A 277 -11.33 25.05 25.65
CA SER A 277 -11.79 25.40 27.00
C SER A 277 -12.81 26.53 26.94
N SER A 278 -13.96 26.36 27.61
CA SER A 278 -15.06 27.35 27.59
C SER A 278 -14.70 28.73 28.16
N ILE A 279 -13.61 28.84 28.93
CA ILE A 279 -13.09 30.11 29.47
C ILE A 279 -12.03 30.75 28.55
N MET A 280 -11.53 30.02 27.55
CA MET A 280 -10.50 30.48 26.62
C MET A 280 -11.09 30.60 25.21
N PRO A 281 -11.75 31.73 24.87
CA PRO A 281 -12.21 31.95 23.50
C PRO A 281 -11.01 31.92 22.56
N VAL A 282 -11.04 31.02 21.57
CA VAL A 282 -9.90 30.75 20.68
C VAL A 282 -9.72 31.88 19.67
N TRP A 283 -10.84 32.48 19.20
CA TRP A 283 -10.91 33.68 18.36
C TRP A 283 -12.27 34.37 18.55
N THR A 284 -12.42 35.24 19.55
CA THR A 284 -13.59 36.14 19.60
C THR A 284 -13.39 37.27 18.61
N PHE A 285 -14.27 37.35 17.60
CA PHE A 285 -14.38 38.48 16.68
C PHE A 285 -14.26 39.81 17.43
N ALA A 286 -13.34 40.65 16.98
CA ALA A 286 -13.34 42.09 17.23
C ALA A 286 -13.52 42.79 15.89
#